data_AF-A0A286RED0-F1
#
_entry.id   AF-A0A286RED0-F1
#
_cell.length_a   1.000
_cell.length_b   1.000
_cell.length_c   1.000
_cell.angle_alpha   90.00
_cell.angle_beta   90.00
_cell.angle_gamma   90.00
#
_symmetry.space_group_name_H-M   'P 1'
#
loop_
_entity.id
_entity.type
_entity.pdbx_description
1 polymer ?
#
loop_
_entity_poly.entity_id
_entity_poly.type
_entity_poly.pdbx_seq_one_letter_code
_entity_poly.pdbx_strand_id
1 'polypeptide(L)'
;MPFRCSRTDRLLDLARLQAVWLRLFAASWALLASRGFAQNVASSQAQTTLSVQGSRMSEGFFEYSGTSWTLIGPRGFVRFGSPSPVVSPLVSFGDPGAGLGMGFRGGGVHGQFFGQWSQGYRRSFVAQSMQITLPNGSWGTVGDQAYTPFVIGFVPVVGDCSRCPALSPGLPILADPSLPLATPGMFAKPVRTSEKNAAMAKFLQNPNRDQDEAPTQPGLPNETSPLQDKNALVLSGNAPGHASAEASRGVVSTFAERVVYGVDEARWRREQELARENEIARSYLSRAETALQSGKVEVAKTYLRLAVEHASGTLREEAARKLQTLEQTGKQ
;
A
#
# COMPACT_ATOMS: atom_id res chain seq x y z
N MET A 1 -19.88 52.73 -99.68
CA MET A 1 -19.68 53.66 -98.55
C MET A 1 -18.77 52.98 -97.53
N PRO A 2 -17.51 53.39 -97.35
CA PRO A 2 -16.61 52.76 -96.38
C PRO A 2 -16.84 53.35 -94.98
N PHE A 3 -17.18 52.49 -94.02
CA PHE A 3 -17.29 52.83 -92.60
C PHE A 3 -15.92 53.25 -92.06
N ARG A 4 -15.75 54.53 -91.74
CA ARG A 4 -14.62 55.02 -90.92
C ARG A 4 -14.82 54.54 -89.49
N CYS A 5 -14.27 53.37 -89.18
CA CYS A 5 -14.13 52.88 -87.81
C CYS A 5 -13.16 53.81 -87.06
N SER A 6 -13.66 54.52 -86.05
CA SER A 6 -12.89 55.54 -85.34
C SER A 6 -11.84 54.86 -84.44
N ARG A 7 -10.60 55.33 -84.53
CA ARG A 7 -9.46 54.79 -83.76
C ARG A 7 -9.66 54.93 -82.25
N THR A 8 -10.57 55.80 -81.83
CA THR A 8 -10.94 56.06 -80.43
C THR A 8 -11.74 54.92 -79.79
N ASP A 9 -12.54 54.19 -80.57
CA ASP A 9 -13.35 53.08 -80.04
C ASP A 9 -12.48 51.89 -79.61
N ARG A 10 -11.38 51.65 -80.34
CA ARG A 10 -10.42 50.59 -80.00
C ARG A 10 -9.67 50.82 -78.69
N LEU A 11 -9.46 52.08 -78.31
CA LEU A 11 -8.77 52.40 -77.04
C LEU A 11 -9.71 52.20 -75.84
N LEU A 12 -11.00 52.48 -76.01
CA LEU A 12 -12.01 52.24 -74.98
C LEU A 12 -12.23 50.73 -74.74
N ASP A 13 -12.21 49.92 -75.80
CA ASP A 13 -12.34 48.47 -75.67
C ASP A 13 -11.12 47.83 -74.99
N LEU A 14 -9.91 48.32 -75.28
CA LEU A 14 -8.69 47.86 -74.59
C LEU A 14 -8.71 48.24 -73.10
N ALA A 15 -9.17 49.44 -72.75
CA ALA A 15 -9.28 49.86 -71.35
C ALA A 15 -10.32 49.01 -70.58
N ARG A 16 -11.44 48.65 -71.22
CA ARG A 16 -12.45 47.76 -70.64
C ARG A 16 -11.92 46.35 -70.42
N LEU A 17 -11.19 45.80 -71.40
CA LEU A 17 -10.55 44.49 -71.26
C LEU A 17 -9.52 44.48 -70.12
N GLN A 18 -8.71 45.53 -69.99
CA GLN A 18 -7.72 45.64 -68.90
C GLN A 18 -8.40 45.71 -67.53
N ALA A 19 -9.50 46.45 -67.40
CA ALA A 19 -10.27 46.54 -66.16
C ALA A 19 -10.89 45.20 -65.75
N VAL A 20 -11.38 44.41 -66.72
CA VAL A 20 -11.92 43.06 -66.47
C VAL A 20 -10.81 42.11 -66.01
N TRP A 21 -9.65 42.15 -66.66
CA TRP A 21 -8.49 41.33 -66.26
C TRP A 21 -8.03 41.63 -64.84
N LEU A 22 -7.94 42.91 -64.46
CA LEU A 22 -7.56 43.31 -63.09
C LEU A 22 -8.55 42.80 -62.04
N ARG A 23 -9.86 42.83 -62.33
CA ARG A 23 -10.89 42.32 -61.41
C ARG A 23 -10.80 40.80 -61.23
N LEU A 24 -10.57 40.06 -62.31
CA LEU A 24 -10.41 38.60 -62.24
C LEU A 24 -9.12 38.20 -61.50
N PHE A 25 -8.03 38.94 -61.71
CA PHE A 25 -6.78 38.70 -61.02
C PHE A 25 -6.90 38.98 -59.51
N ALA A 26 -7.55 40.08 -59.12
CA ALA A 26 -7.81 40.41 -57.72
C ALA A 26 -8.71 39.36 -57.03
N ALA A 27 -9.75 38.87 -57.71
CA ALA A 27 -10.62 37.82 -57.19
C ALA A 27 -9.88 36.48 -57.01
N SER A 28 -9.00 36.12 -57.95
CA SER A 28 -8.16 34.92 -57.85
C SER A 28 -7.19 35.00 -56.67
N TRP A 29 -6.54 36.15 -56.45
CA TRP A 29 -5.67 36.37 -55.30
C TRP A 29 -6.41 36.33 -53.97
N ALA A 30 -7.62 36.90 -53.89
CA ALA A 30 -8.46 36.82 -52.69
C ALA A 30 -8.88 35.37 -52.35
N LEU A 31 -9.16 34.56 -53.37
CA LEU A 31 -9.47 33.13 -53.21
C LEU A 31 -8.23 32.31 -52.78
N LEU A 32 -7.04 32.63 -53.30
CA LEU A 32 -5.80 31.98 -52.84
C LEU A 32 -5.45 32.37 -51.40
N ALA A 33 -5.59 33.65 -51.05
CA ALA A 33 -5.32 34.14 -49.70
C ALA A 33 -6.26 33.53 -48.65
N SER A 34 -7.54 33.34 -48.98
CA SER A 34 -8.50 32.71 -48.07
C SER A 34 -8.26 31.21 -47.88
N ARG A 35 -7.77 30.48 -48.91
CA ARG A 35 -7.38 29.07 -48.77
C ARG A 35 -6.09 28.87 -47.96
N GLY A 36 -5.10 29.76 -48.12
CA GLY A 36 -3.85 29.70 -47.35
C GLY A 36 -4.04 29.95 -45.85
N PHE A 37 -5.03 30.76 -45.48
CA PHE A 37 -5.32 31.06 -44.07
C PHE A 37 -6.12 29.94 -43.38
N ALA A 38 -7.02 29.26 -44.10
CA ALA A 38 -7.86 28.20 -43.53
C ALA A 38 -7.12 26.88 -43.23
N GLN A 39 -5.94 26.64 -43.81
CA GLN A 39 -5.19 25.39 -43.60
C GLN A 39 -4.23 25.42 -42.40
N ASN A 40 -3.98 26.58 -41.77
CA ASN A 40 -3.05 26.69 -40.64
C ASN A 40 -3.73 26.68 -39.26
N VAL A 41 -5.05 26.48 -39.19
CA VAL A 41 -5.78 26.32 -37.93
C VAL A 41 -6.25 24.88 -37.74
N ALA A 42 -5.48 23.90 -38.25
CA ALA A 42 -5.53 22.57 -37.67
C ALA A 42 -4.97 22.71 -36.25
N SER A 43 -5.88 22.74 -35.29
CA SER A 43 -5.62 22.64 -33.86
C SER A 43 -4.80 21.38 -33.60
N SER A 44 -3.48 21.52 -33.72
CA SER A 44 -2.53 20.56 -33.19
C SER A 44 -2.77 20.56 -31.70
N GLN A 45 -3.57 19.61 -31.21
CA GLN A 45 -3.77 19.40 -29.80
C GLN A 45 -2.39 19.12 -29.23
N ALA A 46 -1.77 20.14 -28.66
CA ALA A 46 -0.46 20.00 -28.05
C ALA A 46 -0.61 18.97 -26.93
N GLN A 47 0.18 17.89 -27.04
CA GLN A 47 0.29 16.84 -26.05
C GLN A 47 1.56 17.11 -25.27
N THR A 48 1.45 17.07 -23.95
CA THR A 48 2.59 17.21 -23.04
C THR A 48 2.91 15.86 -22.45
N THR A 49 4.15 15.42 -22.62
CA THR A 49 4.68 14.21 -22.01
C THR A 49 5.45 14.59 -20.75
N LEU A 50 4.98 14.10 -19.61
CA LEU A 50 5.63 14.25 -18.32
C LEU A 50 6.40 12.97 -18.00
N SER A 51 7.67 13.11 -17.61
CA SER A 51 8.47 11.98 -17.13
C SER A 51 9.05 12.28 -15.76
N VAL A 52 8.91 11.33 -14.84
CA VAL A 52 9.46 11.39 -13.48
C VAL A 52 10.42 10.23 -13.35
N GLN A 53 11.70 10.53 -13.09
CA GLN A 53 12.75 9.54 -12.89
C GLN A 53 13.14 9.52 -11.42
N GLY A 54 13.08 8.34 -10.80
CA GLY A 54 13.55 8.10 -9.44
C GLY A 54 14.60 7.01 -9.43
N SER A 55 15.74 7.26 -8.79
CA SER A 55 16.77 6.25 -8.54
C SER A 55 16.99 6.09 -7.04
N ARG A 56 17.06 4.86 -6.55
CA ARG A 56 17.41 4.52 -5.18
C ARG A 56 18.65 3.65 -5.20
N MET A 57 19.66 4.05 -4.46
CA MET A 57 20.88 3.28 -4.26
C MET A 57 21.00 2.94 -2.78
N SER A 58 21.18 1.66 -2.46
CA SER A 58 21.37 1.17 -1.11
C SER A 58 22.66 0.39 -1.06
N GLU A 59 23.57 0.80 -0.19
CA GLU A 59 24.80 0.08 0.11
C GLU A 59 24.76 -0.35 1.58
N GLY A 60 25.31 -1.51 1.86
CA GLY A 60 25.39 -2.06 3.20
C GLY A 60 26.65 -2.88 3.35
N PHE A 61 27.41 -2.59 4.38
CA PHE A 61 28.53 -3.40 4.81
C PHE A 61 28.13 -4.14 6.07
N PHE A 62 28.52 -5.40 6.18
CA PHE A 62 28.39 -6.14 7.43
C PHE A 62 29.69 -6.87 7.74
N GLU A 63 30.03 -6.83 9.03
CA GLU A 63 31.05 -7.66 9.63
C GLU A 63 30.43 -8.37 10.83
N TYR A 64 30.65 -9.67 10.87
CA TYR A 64 30.36 -10.50 12.02
C TYR A 64 31.67 -11.10 12.49
N SER A 65 32.01 -10.88 13.76
CA SER A 65 33.06 -11.63 14.43
C SER A 65 32.49 -12.15 15.75
N GLY A 66 32.44 -13.46 15.87
CA GLY A 66 31.87 -14.14 17.04
C GLY A 66 32.75 -15.29 17.47
N THR A 67 33.07 -15.37 18.75
CA THR A 67 33.73 -16.53 19.34
C THR A 67 32.85 -17.12 20.41
N SER A 68 32.63 -18.43 20.37
CA SER A 68 31.95 -19.19 21.40
C SER A 68 32.83 -20.34 21.86
N TRP A 69 32.69 -20.72 23.12
CA TRP A 69 33.34 -21.90 23.64
C TRP A 69 32.48 -22.58 24.68
N THR A 70 32.63 -23.89 24.78
CA THR A 70 31.90 -24.72 25.72
C THR A 70 32.87 -25.71 26.35
N LEU A 71 32.77 -25.88 27.67
CA LEU A 71 33.52 -26.86 28.44
C LEU A 71 32.50 -27.68 29.24
N ILE A 72 32.52 -28.99 29.08
CA ILE A 72 31.64 -29.95 29.74
C ILE A 72 32.52 -30.95 30.48
N GLY A 73 32.46 -30.93 31.80
CA GLY A 73 33.13 -31.88 32.67
C GLY A 73 32.17 -32.91 33.27
N PRO A 74 32.67 -33.86 34.07
CA PRO A 74 31.84 -34.91 34.67
C PRO A 74 30.76 -34.40 35.63
N ARG A 75 30.87 -33.15 36.11
CA ARG A 75 30.04 -32.56 37.17
C ARG A 75 29.43 -31.20 36.82
N GLY A 76 29.55 -30.75 35.57
CA GLY A 76 29.02 -29.45 35.18
C GLY A 76 29.50 -29.00 33.83
N PHE A 77 29.00 -27.83 33.41
CA PHE A 77 29.36 -27.22 32.14
C PHE A 77 29.49 -25.70 32.29
N VAL A 78 30.36 -25.12 31.47
CA VAL A 78 30.50 -23.67 31.30
C VAL A 78 30.44 -23.38 29.81
N ARG A 79 29.67 -22.37 29.45
CA ARG A 79 29.52 -21.95 28.06
C ARG A 79 29.58 -20.44 27.96
N PHE A 80 30.27 -19.96 26.93
CA PHE A 80 30.38 -18.57 26.58
C PHE A 80 29.93 -18.36 25.13
N GLY A 81 29.09 -17.36 24.89
CA GLY A 81 28.60 -16.99 23.56
C GLY A 81 27.31 -17.68 23.10
N SER A 82 26.87 -17.31 21.89
CA SER A 82 25.69 -17.84 21.21
C SER A 82 25.78 -19.36 21.01
N PRO A 83 24.66 -20.11 20.94
CA PRO A 83 24.72 -21.54 20.65
C PRO A 83 25.40 -21.68 19.30
N SER A 84 26.51 -22.40 19.25
CA SER A 84 27.21 -22.62 17.99
C SER A 84 26.19 -23.21 17.01
N PRO A 85 26.07 -22.69 15.78
CA PRO A 85 25.41 -23.46 14.74
C PRO A 85 26.11 -24.82 14.71
N VAL A 86 25.32 -25.89 14.63
CA VAL A 86 25.85 -27.26 14.63
C VAL A 86 26.91 -27.33 13.54
N VAL A 87 28.18 -27.41 13.96
CA VAL A 87 29.31 -27.52 13.03
C VAL A 87 29.21 -28.91 12.45
N SER A 88 28.50 -29.03 11.33
CA SER A 88 28.56 -30.23 10.51
C SER A 88 30.01 -30.34 10.02
N PRO A 89 30.65 -31.51 10.07
CA PRO A 89 31.98 -31.72 9.51
C PRO A 89 32.01 -31.53 7.98
N LEU A 90 30.85 -31.42 7.35
CA LEU A 90 30.70 -30.94 5.98
C LEU A 90 30.43 -29.44 5.98
N VAL A 91 31.22 -28.72 5.18
CA VAL A 91 31.05 -27.30 4.86
C VAL A 91 29.57 -27.02 4.59
N SER A 92 28.93 -26.29 5.51
CA SER A 92 27.54 -25.88 5.32
C SER A 92 27.52 -24.77 4.28
N PHE A 93 27.12 -25.09 3.05
CA PHE A 93 27.07 -24.15 1.92
C PHE A 93 26.00 -23.04 2.04
N GLY A 94 25.42 -22.85 3.23
CA GLY A 94 24.33 -21.90 3.47
C GLY A 94 24.71 -20.60 4.20
N ASP A 95 25.89 -20.52 4.81
CA ASP A 95 26.30 -19.35 5.62
C ASP A 95 27.57 -18.71 5.04
N PRO A 96 27.56 -17.43 4.60
CA PRO A 96 28.67 -16.80 3.87
C PRO A 96 29.86 -16.40 4.77
N GLY A 97 30.11 -17.11 5.87
CA GLY A 97 31.15 -16.82 6.85
C GLY A 97 32.24 -17.88 6.93
N ALA A 98 33.48 -17.45 7.15
CA ALA A 98 34.58 -18.33 7.54
C ALA A 98 34.40 -18.73 9.01
N GLY A 99 34.05 -20.00 9.24
CA GLY A 99 33.99 -20.61 10.57
C GLY A 99 35.20 -21.48 10.85
N LEU A 100 35.81 -21.33 12.01
CA LEU A 100 36.83 -22.24 12.55
C LEU A 100 36.32 -22.85 13.86
N GLY A 101 36.23 -24.18 13.90
CA GLY A 101 35.88 -24.92 15.10
C GLY A 101 36.96 -25.92 15.48
N MET A 102 37.30 -26.00 16.76
CA MET A 102 38.13 -27.08 17.31
C MET A 102 37.44 -27.70 18.51
N GLY A 103 37.39 -29.03 18.54
CA GLY A 103 36.92 -29.81 19.68
C GLY A 103 38.07 -30.48 20.41
N PHE A 104 37.96 -30.61 21.73
CA PHE A 104 38.88 -31.41 22.53
C PHE A 104 38.10 -32.34 23.45
N ARG A 105 38.65 -33.53 23.70
CA ARG A 105 38.06 -34.55 24.57
C ARG A 105 39.19 -35.28 25.28
N GLY A 106 39.15 -35.31 26.61
CA GLY A 106 40.14 -36.01 27.43
C GLY A 106 39.76 -36.04 28.91
N GLY A 107 39.97 -37.17 29.58
CA GLY A 107 39.84 -37.29 31.04
C GLY A 107 38.45 -37.00 31.61
N GLY A 108 37.37 -37.31 30.88
CA GLY A 108 35.99 -36.99 31.29
C GLY A 108 35.58 -35.54 31.05
N VAL A 109 36.48 -34.71 30.52
CA VAL A 109 36.21 -33.34 30.07
C VAL A 109 36.16 -33.32 28.55
N HIS A 110 35.19 -32.62 27.99
CA HIS A 110 35.12 -32.31 26.57
C HIS A 110 34.72 -30.87 26.38
N GLY A 111 35.17 -30.26 25.29
CA GLY A 111 34.85 -28.90 24.99
C GLY A 111 35.05 -28.57 23.53
N GLN A 112 34.55 -27.42 23.15
CA GLN A 112 34.62 -26.90 21.80
C GLN A 112 34.94 -25.41 21.88
N PHE A 113 35.83 -24.95 21.01
CA PHE A 113 36.02 -23.56 20.68
C PHE A 113 35.54 -23.35 19.24
N PHE A 114 34.79 -22.29 19.00
CA PHE A 114 34.27 -21.94 17.69
C PHE A 114 34.43 -20.43 17.48
N GLY A 115 35.03 -20.06 16.36
CA GLY A 115 35.08 -18.68 15.88
C GLY A 115 34.39 -18.61 14.53
N GLN A 116 33.58 -17.58 14.32
CA GLN A 116 32.94 -17.29 13.05
C GLN A 116 33.21 -15.84 12.70
N TRP A 117 33.80 -15.65 11.52
CA TRP A 117 34.08 -14.37 10.93
C TRP A 117 33.40 -14.30 9.57
N SER A 118 32.48 -13.37 9.39
CA SER A 118 31.92 -13.07 8.07
C SER A 118 32.08 -11.59 7.79
N GLN A 119 32.44 -11.28 6.56
CA GLN A 119 32.48 -9.92 6.05
C GLN A 119 31.75 -9.94 4.72
N GLY A 120 30.89 -8.96 4.50
CA GLY A 120 30.17 -8.86 3.25
C GLY A 120 29.75 -7.44 2.94
N TYR A 121 29.54 -7.21 1.65
CA TYR A 121 29.09 -5.94 1.11
C TYR A 121 27.91 -6.22 0.18
N ARG A 122 26.79 -5.52 0.40
CA ARG A 122 25.61 -5.55 -0.43
C ARG A 122 25.42 -4.17 -1.06
N ARG A 123 25.27 -4.13 -2.37
CA ARG A 123 24.87 -2.93 -3.12
C ARG A 123 23.65 -3.25 -3.94
N SER A 124 22.63 -2.41 -3.82
CA SER A 124 21.39 -2.47 -4.59
C SER A 124 21.17 -1.12 -5.26
N PHE A 125 20.82 -1.16 -6.54
CA PHE A 125 20.47 0.02 -7.32
C PHE A 125 19.15 -0.25 -8.02
N VAL A 126 18.16 0.61 -7.80
CA VAL A 126 16.83 0.54 -8.39
C VAL A 126 16.55 1.86 -9.09
N ALA A 127 16.37 1.83 -10.41
CA ALA A 127 15.95 2.97 -11.21
C ALA A 127 14.53 2.73 -11.74
N GLN A 128 13.64 3.69 -11.49
CA GLN A 128 12.25 3.66 -11.93
C GLN A 128 11.92 4.96 -12.66
N SER A 129 11.43 4.85 -13.90
CA SER A 129 10.97 5.97 -14.70
C SER A 129 9.48 5.83 -14.99
N MET A 130 8.70 6.83 -14.65
CA MET A 130 7.27 6.93 -14.97
C MET A 130 7.07 7.97 -16.06
N GLN A 131 6.26 7.67 -17.08
CA GLN A 131 5.95 8.61 -18.16
C GLN A 131 4.43 8.60 -18.41
N ILE A 132 3.86 9.79 -18.55
CA ILE A 132 2.45 9.99 -18.90
C ILE A 132 2.33 11.07 -19.96
N THR A 133 1.55 10.82 -21.01
CA THR A 133 1.25 11.80 -22.06
C THR A 133 -0.18 12.28 -21.89
N LEU A 134 -0.35 13.60 -21.70
CA LEU A 134 -1.65 14.23 -21.50
C LEU A 134 -1.92 15.27 -22.59
N PRO A 135 -3.17 15.42 -23.05
CA PRO A 135 -3.54 16.59 -23.85
C PRO A 135 -3.47 17.85 -22.97
N ASN A 136 -3.15 18.99 -23.58
CA ASN A 136 -3.07 20.26 -22.85
C ASN A 136 -4.37 20.57 -22.10
N GLY A 137 -4.24 20.91 -20.81
CA GLY A 137 -5.37 21.19 -19.92
C GLY A 137 -6.03 19.95 -19.30
N SER A 138 -5.55 18.75 -19.62
CA SER A 138 -5.99 17.52 -18.96
C SER A 138 -5.16 17.24 -17.70
N TRP A 139 -5.81 16.64 -16.71
CA TRP A 139 -5.17 16.13 -15.51
C TRP A 139 -5.15 14.60 -15.58
N GLY A 140 -4.13 13.99 -14.98
CA GLY A 140 -4.03 12.56 -14.85
C GLY A 140 -3.01 12.19 -13.80
N THR A 141 -3.12 10.97 -13.27
CA THR A 141 -2.22 10.45 -12.25
C THR A 141 -1.58 9.18 -12.78
N VAL A 142 -0.31 8.99 -12.46
CA VAL A 142 0.40 7.73 -12.68
C VAL A 142 0.92 7.27 -11.33
N GLY A 143 0.67 6.01 -10.99
CA GLY A 143 1.08 5.44 -9.73
C GLY A 143 1.23 3.93 -9.85
N ASP A 144 2.28 3.41 -9.23
CA ASP A 144 2.49 1.99 -9.04
C ASP A 144 2.17 1.69 -7.58
N GLN A 145 1.03 1.03 -7.31
CA GLN A 145 0.55 0.76 -5.96
C GLN A 145 0.29 -0.72 -5.80
N ALA A 146 1.01 -1.35 -4.86
CA ALA A 146 0.71 -2.70 -4.40
C ALA A 146 -0.25 -2.62 -3.21
N TYR A 147 -1.48 -3.09 -3.38
CA TYR A 147 -2.43 -3.23 -2.28
C TYR A 147 -2.23 -4.59 -1.60
N THR A 148 -1.79 -4.57 -0.34
CA THR A 148 -1.79 -5.77 0.52
C THR A 148 -2.97 -5.65 1.47
N PRO A 149 -4.12 -6.32 1.19
CA PRO A 149 -5.26 -6.26 2.08
C PRO A 149 -4.89 -6.92 3.41
N PHE A 150 -5.28 -6.27 4.51
CA PHE A 150 -5.23 -6.86 5.84
C PHE A 150 -6.63 -6.82 6.46
N VAL A 151 -7.05 -7.93 7.05
CA VAL A 151 -8.36 -8.06 7.68
C VAL A 151 -8.29 -7.43 9.07
N ILE A 152 -8.90 -6.26 9.26
CA ILE A 152 -8.93 -5.56 10.57
C ILE A 152 -10.24 -5.78 11.31
N GLY A 153 -11.29 -6.25 10.62
CA GLY A 153 -12.63 -6.32 11.20
C GLY A 153 -13.36 -7.59 10.81
N PHE A 154 -13.95 -8.26 11.80
CA PHE A 154 -15.13 -9.08 11.58
C PHE A 154 -16.32 -8.12 11.59
N VAL A 155 -17.10 -8.08 10.51
CA VAL A 155 -18.42 -7.43 10.55
C VAL A 155 -19.40 -8.52 10.97
N PRO A 156 -19.91 -8.52 12.21
CA PRO A 156 -20.94 -9.48 12.58
C PRO A 156 -22.18 -9.19 11.74
N VAL A 157 -22.58 -10.15 10.91
CA VAL A 157 -23.85 -10.09 10.17
C VAL A 157 -24.94 -10.44 11.16
N VAL A 158 -25.54 -9.43 11.79
CA VAL A 158 -26.82 -9.58 12.49
C VAL A 158 -27.93 -9.17 11.52
N GLY A 159 -28.57 -10.18 10.93
CA GLY A 159 -29.73 -10.03 10.05
C GLY A 159 -29.43 -10.35 8.59
N ASP A 160 -30.32 -11.14 7.97
CA ASP A 160 -30.31 -11.51 6.55
C ASP A 160 -30.37 -10.26 5.65
N CYS A 161 -29.22 -9.65 5.37
CA CYS A 161 -29.06 -8.81 4.20
C CYS A 161 -28.63 -9.70 3.04
N SER A 162 -29.59 -10.23 2.29
CA SER A 162 -29.30 -11.07 1.12
C SER A 162 -28.65 -10.31 -0.05
N ARG A 163 -28.36 -9.00 0.07
CA ARG A 163 -27.66 -8.19 -0.95
C ARG A 163 -26.92 -6.99 -0.36
N CYS A 164 -25.82 -7.24 0.36
CA CYS A 164 -24.78 -6.21 0.43
C CYS A 164 -23.92 -6.35 -0.84
N PRO A 165 -23.84 -5.34 -1.72
CA PRO A 165 -22.90 -5.39 -2.83
C PRO A 165 -21.50 -5.39 -2.23
N ALA A 166 -20.81 -6.53 -2.30
CA ALA A 166 -19.39 -6.58 -2.09
C ALA A 166 -18.75 -5.62 -3.10
N LEU A 167 -18.13 -4.54 -2.60
CA LEU A 167 -17.27 -3.70 -3.42
C LEU A 167 -16.11 -4.58 -3.89
N SER A 168 -16.21 -5.06 -5.13
CA SER A 168 -15.16 -5.82 -5.77
C SER A 168 -13.93 -4.92 -5.94
N PRO A 169 -12.77 -5.23 -5.33
CA PRO A 169 -11.58 -4.41 -5.47
C PRO A 169 -10.93 -4.79 -6.81
N GLY A 170 -11.24 -4.07 -7.89
CA GLY A 170 -10.63 -4.45 -9.17
C GLY A 170 -11.07 -3.76 -10.44
N LEU A 171 -11.55 -2.52 -10.42
CA LEU A 171 -11.73 -1.76 -11.66
C LEU A 171 -11.05 -0.39 -11.57
N PRO A 172 -10.12 -0.05 -12.48
CA PRO A 172 -9.68 1.32 -12.63
C PRO A 172 -10.87 2.14 -13.10
N ILE A 173 -11.13 3.26 -12.42
CA ILE A 173 -12.09 4.27 -12.87
C ILE A 173 -11.53 4.85 -14.17
N LEU A 174 -11.97 4.31 -15.31
CA LEU A 174 -11.91 5.02 -16.57
C LEU A 174 -12.84 6.23 -16.42
N ALA A 175 -12.24 7.39 -16.21
CA ALA A 175 -12.95 8.66 -16.26
C ALA A 175 -13.46 8.87 -17.69
N ASP A 176 -14.72 8.54 -17.93
CA ASP A 176 -15.45 8.94 -19.12
C ASP A 176 -15.66 10.47 -19.08
N PRO A 177 -15.12 11.25 -20.03
CA PRO A 177 -15.21 12.71 -20.01
C PRO A 177 -16.59 13.26 -20.42
N SER A 178 -17.61 12.41 -20.58
CA SER A 178 -18.95 12.85 -21.03
C SER A 178 -20.00 13.05 -19.93
N LEU A 179 -19.68 12.83 -18.65
CA LEU A 179 -20.65 13.01 -17.56
C LEU A 179 -20.52 14.40 -16.89
N PRO A 180 -21.60 15.20 -16.84
CA PRO A 180 -21.57 16.45 -16.09
C PRO A 180 -21.44 16.15 -14.59
N LEU A 181 -20.53 16.88 -13.95
CA LEU A 181 -20.21 16.85 -12.54
C LEU A 181 -21.48 16.91 -11.68
N ALA A 182 -21.87 15.78 -11.07
CA ALA A 182 -23.04 15.72 -10.20
C ALA A 182 -22.73 16.40 -8.86
N THR A 183 -23.34 17.57 -8.66
CA THR A 183 -23.43 18.31 -7.39
C THR A 183 -24.07 17.42 -6.31
N PRO A 184 -23.62 17.46 -5.05
CA PRO A 184 -24.17 16.60 -4.02
C PRO A 184 -25.53 17.12 -3.55
N GLY A 185 -26.56 16.27 -3.67
CA GLY A 185 -27.85 16.46 -3.01
C GLY A 185 -29.02 16.57 -3.96
N MET A 186 -29.69 15.44 -4.22
CA MET A 186 -31.13 15.31 -4.06
C MET A 186 -31.58 13.86 -4.32
N PHE A 187 -32.56 13.43 -3.54
CA PHE A 187 -33.20 12.12 -3.53
C PHE A 187 -33.61 11.62 -4.92
N ALA A 188 -33.10 10.45 -5.33
CA ALA A 188 -33.56 9.74 -6.51
C ALA A 188 -34.79 8.89 -6.18
N LYS A 189 -35.91 9.13 -6.88
CA LYS A 189 -37.11 8.28 -6.88
C LYS A 189 -36.79 6.92 -7.52
N PRO A 190 -37.41 5.81 -7.07
CA PRO A 190 -37.18 4.50 -7.65
C PRO A 190 -37.86 4.35 -9.03
N VAL A 191 -37.08 3.88 -10.00
CA VAL A 191 -37.53 3.44 -11.33
C VAL A 191 -38.24 2.09 -11.19
N ARG A 192 -39.47 2.02 -11.68
CA ARG A 192 -40.27 0.79 -11.76
C ARG A 192 -39.68 -0.15 -12.82
N THR A 193 -39.36 -1.38 -12.44
CA THR A 193 -39.26 -2.53 -13.35
C THR A 193 -40.29 -3.57 -12.93
N SER A 194 -41.52 -3.39 -13.40
CA SER A 194 -42.56 -4.41 -13.37
C SER A 194 -42.47 -5.23 -14.65
N GLU A 195 -41.97 -6.46 -14.57
CA GLU A 195 -42.33 -7.51 -15.55
C GLU A 195 -41.85 -8.92 -15.16
N LYS A 196 -40.93 -9.08 -14.19
CA LYS A 196 -40.50 -10.41 -13.72
C LYS A 196 -41.24 -10.99 -12.52
N ASN A 197 -42.19 -10.26 -11.93
CA ASN A 197 -42.90 -10.70 -10.70
C ASN A 197 -44.33 -11.25 -10.95
N ALA A 198 -44.79 -11.34 -12.20
CA ALA A 198 -46.10 -11.91 -12.51
C ALA A 198 -46.12 -13.46 -12.51
N ALA A 199 -44.96 -14.11 -12.63
CA ALA A 199 -44.87 -15.57 -12.64
C ALA A 199 -44.83 -16.19 -11.23
N MET A 200 -44.37 -15.45 -10.21
CA MET A 200 -44.32 -15.93 -8.82
C MET A 200 -45.67 -15.81 -8.09
N ALA A 201 -46.57 -14.95 -8.58
CA ALA A 201 -47.89 -14.70 -7.97
C ALA A 201 -48.93 -15.80 -8.26
N LYS A 202 -48.66 -16.73 -9.19
CA LYS A 202 -49.55 -17.87 -9.48
C LYS A 202 -49.26 -19.13 -8.64
N PHE A 203 -48.17 -19.16 -7.88
CA PHE A 203 -47.82 -20.31 -7.02
C PHE A 203 -48.41 -20.20 -5.60
N LEU A 204 -49.02 -19.06 -5.24
CA LEU A 204 -49.55 -18.77 -3.90
C LEU A 204 -51.09 -18.70 -3.82
N GLN A 205 -51.82 -19.10 -4.87
CA GLN A 205 -53.28 -19.21 -4.86
C GLN A 205 -53.71 -20.68 -4.89
N ASN A 206 -53.53 -21.39 -3.77
CA ASN A 206 -54.41 -22.52 -3.45
C ASN A 206 -54.38 -22.82 -1.94
N PRO A 207 -55.29 -22.23 -1.14
CA PRO A 207 -55.43 -22.53 0.27
C PRO A 207 -56.61 -23.49 0.45
N ASN A 208 -56.40 -24.79 0.24
CA ASN A 208 -57.31 -25.85 0.71
C ASN A 208 -56.68 -27.22 0.43
N ARG A 209 -55.86 -27.71 1.38
CA ARG A 209 -55.78 -29.14 1.65
C ARG A 209 -55.28 -29.34 3.08
N ASP A 210 -56.25 -29.44 3.97
CA ASP A 210 -56.08 -29.86 5.36
C ASP A 210 -55.55 -31.30 5.46
N GLN A 211 -54.83 -31.52 6.57
CA GLN A 211 -54.80 -32.70 7.45
C GLN A 211 -54.59 -34.08 6.81
N ASP A 212 -53.43 -34.69 7.08
CA ASP A 212 -53.34 -35.90 7.93
C ASP A 212 -51.89 -36.43 8.00
N GLU A 213 -51.59 -37.13 9.10
CA GLU A 213 -50.43 -38.01 9.38
C GLU A 213 -49.13 -37.42 9.97
N ALA A 214 -48.91 -37.75 11.25
CA ALA A 214 -47.61 -37.96 11.88
C ALA A 214 -47.22 -39.47 11.78
N PRO A 215 -46.15 -39.97 12.41
CA PRO A 215 -44.72 -39.63 12.44
C PRO A 215 -43.83 -40.86 12.04
N THR A 216 -42.55 -40.72 11.66
CA THR A 216 -41.55 -41.82 11.82
C THR A 216 -40.09 -41.32 11.82
N GLN A 217 -39.35 -41.56 12.92
CA GLN A 217 -37.89 -41.77 12.95
C GLN A 217 -37.61 -43.26 12.68
N PRO A 218 -36.51 -43.68 12.00
CA PRO A 218 -35.19 -43.90 12.64
C PRO A 218 -34.01 -43.66 11.63
N GLY A 219 -32.70 -43.70 11.89
CA GLY A 219 -31.82 -44.12 12.99
C GLY A 219 -30.35 -44.06 12.46
N LEU A 220 -29.38 -43.97 13.39
CA LEU A 220 -27.92 -44.03 13.20
C LEU A 220 -27.41 -45.39 12.66
N PRO A 221 -26.19 -45.50 12.07
CA PRO A 221 -24.92 -45.74 12.81
C PRO A 221 -23.71 -44.97 12.19
N ASN A 222 -22.76 -44.34 12.89
CA ASN A 222 -21.72 -44.77 13.83
C ASN A 222 -20.87 -45.99 13.41
N GLU A 223 -19.64 -45.75 12.94
CA GLU A 223 -18.52 -46.68 13.14
C GLU A 223 -17.16 -45.95 13.06
N THR A 224 -16.23 -46.47 13.86
CA THR A 224 -15.00 -45.87 14.36
C THR A 224 -13.79 -46.76 14.04
N SER A 225 -12.61 -46.13 13.84
CA SER A 225 -11.24 -46.66 14.11
C SER A 225 -10.57 -47.58 13.06
N PRO A 226 -9.23 -47.86 13.13
CA PRO A 226 -8.08 -47.06 13.57
C PRO A 226 -6.80 -47.18 12.66
N LEU A 227 -5.78 -46.39 13.03
CA LEU A 227 -4.32 -46.49 12.81
C LEU A 227 -3.73 -47.75 12.13
N GLN A 228 -2.85 -47.54 11.14
CA GLN A 228 -1.74 -48.46 10.89
C GLN A 228 -0.48 -47.76 10.35
N ASP A 229 0.61 -48.01 11.06
CA ASP A 229 1.96 -47.49 10.93
C ASP A 229 2.82 -48.53 10.20
N LYS A 230 3.42 -48.19 9.05
CA LYS A 230 4.52 -48.94 8.43
C LYS A 230 5.44 -48.02 7.64
N ASN A 231 6.64 -47.83 8.18
CA ASN A 231 7.81 -47.33 7.47
C ASN A 231 8.12 -48.17 6.22
N ALA A 232 8.25 -47.52 5.07
CA ALA A 232 9.12 -47.96 3.99
C ALA A 232 9.63 -46.74 3.21
N LEU A 233 10.86 -46.39 3.53
CA LEU A 233 11.71 -45.39 2.91
C LEU A 233 12.16 -45.87 1.52
N VAL A 234 11.61 -45.32 0.43
CA VAL A 234 12.25 -45.29 -0.90
C VAL A 234 11.81 -44.00 -1.60
N LEU A 235 12.66 -42.96 -1.58
CA LEU A 235 12.53 -41.79 -2.46
C LEU A 235 13.55 -41.94 -3.60
N SER A 236 13.08 -42.43 -4.74
CA SER A 236 13.73 -42.19 -6.04
C SER A 236 12.75 -41.39 -6.89
N GLY A 237 13.14 -40.20 -7.33
CA GLY A 237 12.32 -39.42 -8.25
C GLY A 237 12.70 -37.95 -8.29
N ASN A 238 13.59 -37.62 -9.21
CA ASN A 238 13.91 -36.26 -9.65
C ASN A 238 12.66 -35.41 -9.89
N ALA A 239 12.57 -34.25 -9.25
CA ALA A 239 11.81 -33.11 -9.77
C ALA A 239 12.43 -31.79 -9.24
N PRO A 240 12.48 -30.73 -10.08
CA PRO A 240 13.26 -29.53 -9.83
C PRO A 240 12.61 -28.57 -8.82
N GLY A 241 13.49 -27.77 -8.19
CA GLY A 241 13.23 -26.90 -7.06
C GLY A 241 11.97 -26.03 -7.12
N HIS A 242 11.14 -26.18 -6.10
CA HIS A 242 10.36 -25.10 -5.52
C HIS A 242 10.80 -24.94 -4.06
N ALA A 243 11.75 -24.04 -3.83
CA ALA A 243 12.08 -23.59 -2.48
C ALA A 243 10.95 -22.69 -1.98
N SER A 244 10.37 -23.06 -0.83
CA SER A 244 9.42 -22.27 -0.07
C SER A 244 9.93 -20.85 0.19
N ALA A 245 9.22 -19.86 -0.35
CA ALA A 245 9.37 -18.46 -0.02
C ALA A 245 8.59 -18.10 1.27
N GLU A 246 8.88 -18.79 2.38
CA GLU A 246 8.12 -18.61 3.63
C GLU A 246 9.00 -18.40 4.88
N ALA A 247 10.21 -17.85 4.69
CA ALA A 247 11.15 -17.58 5.79
C ALA A 247 11.65 -16.11 5.85
N SER A 248 10.88 -15.14 5.36
CA SER A 248 11.23 -13.72 5.44
C SER A 248 10.06 -12.85 5.90
N ARG A 249 9.38 -13.26 6.98
CA ARG A 249 8.61 -12.37 7.86
C ARG A 249 9.42 -12.08 9.14
N GLY A 250 10.65 -11.62 8.95
CA GLY A 250 11.34 -10.83 9.94
C GLY A 250 11.30 -9.39 9.44
N VAL A 251 10.66 -8.49 10.18
CA VAL A 251 10.88 -7.05 10.01
C VAL A 251 12.35 -6.83 10.34
N VAL A 252 13.21 -6.94 9.31
CA VAL A 252 14.59 -6.47 9.38
C VAL A 252 14.48 -4.97 9.31
N SER A 253 14.26 -4.34 10.46
CA SER A 253 14.54 -2.92 10.64
C SER A 253 16.02 -2.72 10.29
N THR A 254 16.25 -2.09 9.15
CA THR A 254 17.56 -1.79 8.59
C THR A 254 18.34 -0.91 9.56
N PHE A 255 19.28 -1.51 10.30
CA PHE A 255 20.20 -0.79 11.20
C PHE A 255 21.29 0.03 10.47
N ALA A 256 21.38 -0.06 9.14
CA ALA A 256 22.45 0.57 8.34
C ALA A 256 22.15 2.01 7.87
N GLU A 257 20.96 2.55 8.18
CA GLU A 257 20.59 3.94 7.87
C GLU A 257 20.45 4.76 9.16
N ARG A 258 21.45 4.69 10.05
CA ARG A 258 21.65 5.77 11.01
C ARG A 258 22.70 6.70 10.43
N VAL A 259 22.23 7.75 9.76
CA VAL A 259 23.00 8.98 9.63
C VAL A 259 23.49 9.31 11.04
N VAL A 260 24.80 9.22 11.27
CA VAL A 260 25.39 9.58 12.57
C VAL A 260 25.30 11.10 12.64
N TYR A 261 24.18 11.58 13.16
CA TYR A 261 23.95 12.99 13.41
C TYR A 261 25.07 13.52 14.31
N GLY A 262 25.53 14.74 14.03
CA GLY A 262 26.44 15.43 14.93
C GLY A 262 25.82 15.52 16.34
N VAL A 263 26.64 15.55 17.39
CA VAL A 263 26.16 15.58 18.79
C VAL A 263 25.19 16.75 19.01
N ASP A 264 25.44 17.89 18.38
CA ASP A 264 24.59 19.08 18.46
C ASP A 264 23.25 18.89 17.73
N GLU A 265 23.26 18.28 16.55
CA GLU A 265 22.03 17.96 15.81
C GLU A 265 21.19 16.90 16.56
N ALA A 266 21.84 15.91 17.17
CA ALA A 266 21.18 14.89 17.97
C ALA A 266 20.50 15.48 19.22
N ARG A 267 21.12 16.46 19.89
CA ARG A 267 20.51 17.19 21.01
C ARG A 267 19.30 17.98 20.55
N TRP A 268 19.43 18.75 19.47
CA TRP A 268 18.35 19.56 18.93
C TRP A 268 17.13 18.71 18.54
N ARG A 269 17.33 17.55 17.88
CA ARG A 269 16.22 16.63 17.57
C ARG A 269 15.57 16.05 18.82
N ARG A 270 16.37 15.68 19.81
CA ARG A 270 15.84 15.17 21.08
C ARG A 270 15.01 16.21 21.81
N GLU A 271 15.42 17.47 21.78
CA GLU A 271 14.64 18.58 22.35
C GLU A 271 13.31 18.78 21.60
N GLN A 272 13.30 18.67 20.27
CA GLN A 272 12.07 18.72 19.48
C GLN A 272 11.13 17.55 19.77
N GLU A 273 11.66 16.33 19.86
CA GLU A 273 10.88 15.14 20.21
C GLU A 273 10.25 15.31 21.60
N LEU A 274 11.03 15.73 22.60
CA LEU A 274 10.52 16.02 23.95
C LEU A 274 9.46 17.12 23.95
N ALA A 275 9.63 18.17 23.14
CA ALA A 275 8.62 19.22 23.02
C ALA A 275 7.30 18.68 22.44
N ARG A 276 7.37 17.83 21.41
CA ARG A 276 6.20 17.20 20.80
C ARG A 276 5.52 16.22 21.76
N GLU A 277 6.28 15.41 22.47
CA GLU A 277 5.75 14.48 23.48
C GLU A 277 5.09 15.24 24.64
N ASN A 278 5.68 16.35 25.08
CA ASN A 278 5.08 17.22 26.10
C ASN A 278 3.77 17.86 25.62
N GLU A 279 3.64 18.21 24.35
CA GLU A 279 2.38 18.71 23.78
C GLU A 279 1.28 17.64 23.81
N ILE A 280 1.63 16.40 23.44
CA ILE A 280 0.73 15.25 23.53
C ILE A 280 0.31 15.02 24.99
N ALA A 281 1.25 15.07 25.94
CA ALA A 281 0.95 14.92 27.36
C ALA A 281 -0.02 15.99 27.89
N ARG A 282 0.12 17.25 27.47
CA ARG A 282 -0.83 18.33 27.81
C ARG A 282 -2.24 18.04 27.28
N SER A 283 -2.35 17.48 26.07
CA SER A 283 -3.64 17.09 25.52
C SER A 283 -4.33 16.00 26.37
N TYR A 284 -3.56 15.05 26.90
CA TYR A 284 -4.08 14.03 27.81
C TYR A 284 -4.46 14.60 29.17
N LEU A 285 -3.70 15.54 29.72
CA LEU A 285 -4.06 16.25 30.97
C LEU A 285 -5.39 16.98 30.83
N SER A 286 -5.59 17.73 29.74
CA SER A 286 -6.86 18.41 29.47
C SER A 286 -8.03 17.43 29.38
N ARG A 287 -7.86 16.28 28.68
CA ARG A 287 -8.89 15.23 28.61
C ARG A 287 -9.18 14.59 29.97
N ALA A 288 -8.15 14.39 30.79
CA ALA A 288 -8.32 13.88 32.15
C ALA A 288 -9.15 14.86 33.00
N GLU A 289 -8.91 16.16 32.89
CA GLU A 289 -9.67 17.19 33.60
C GLU A 289 -11.14 17.24 33.16
N THR A 290 -11.42 17.15 31.86
CA THR A 290 -12.81 17.03 31.36
C THR A 290 -13.48 15.74 31.84
N ALA A 291 -12.74 14.62 31.92
CA ALA A 291 -13.25 13.37 32.46
C ALA A 291 -13.57 13.47 33.96
N LEU A 292 -12.75 14.19 34.74
CA LEU A 292 -13.02 14.47 36.16
C LEU A 292 -14.26 15.34 36.35
N GLN A 293 -14.41 16.40 35.55
CA GLN A 293 -15.59 17.28 35.59
C GLN A 293 -16.88 16.52 35.26
N SER A 294 -16.81 15.51 34.40
CA SER A 294 -17.94 14.65 34.05
C SER A 294 -18.15 13.47 35.01
N GLY A 295 -17.39 13.39 36.13
CA GLY A 295 -17.50 12.33 37.13
C GLY A 295 -16.95 10.97 36.68
N LYS A 296 -16.25 10.89 35.55
CA LYS A 296 -15.71 9.63 34.99
C LYS A 296 -14.29 9.37 35.50
N VAL A 297 -14.18 8.99 36.77
CA VAL A 297 -12.90 8.85 37.49
C VAL A 297 -11.96 7.82 36.84
N GLU A 298 -12.45 6.65 36.43
CA GLU A 298 -11.61 5.62 35.79
C GLU A 298 -11.05 6.04 34.43
N VAL A 299 -11.82 6.81 33.67
CA VAL A 299 -11.38 7.37 32.39
C VAL A 299 -10.29 8.43 32.63
N ALA A 300 -10.45 9.27 33.65
CA ALA A 300 -9.44 10.25 34.03
C ALA A 300 -8.11 9.58 34.44
N LYS A 301 -8.15 8.48 35.21
CA LYS A 301 -6.95 7.70 35.58
C LYS A 301 -6.22 7.18 34.34
N THR A 302 -6.95 6.70 33.34
CA THR A 302 -6.38 6.19 32.08
C THR A 302 -5.64 7.31 31.34
N TYR A 303 -6.25 8.49 31.20
CA TYR A 303 -5.60 9.62 30.56
C TYR A 303 -4.39 10.14 31.33
N LEU A 304 -4.43 10.13 32.67
CA LEU A 304 -3.28 10.50 33.50
C LEU A 304 -2.10 9.54 33.34
N ARG A 305 -2.35 8.23 33.19
CA ARG A 305 -1.29 7.24 32.89
C ARG A 305 -0.63 7.52 31.54
N LEU A 306 -1.42 7.81 30.50
CA LEU A 306 -0.91 8.20 29.19
C LEU A 306 -0.12 9.52 29.26
N ALA A 307 -0.58 10.49 30.05
CA ALA A 307 0.15 11.74 30.27
C ALA A 307 1.51 11.50 30.94
N VAL A 308 1.60 10.59 31.93
CA VAL A 308 2.88 10.26 32.60
C VAL A 308 3.87 9.57 31.66
N GLU A 309 3.37 8.78 30.71
CA GLU A 309 4.20 8.08 29.71
C GLU A 309 4.84 9.07 28.72
N HIS A 310 4.07 10.07 28.26
CA HIS A 310 4.53 11.05 27.28
C HIS A 310 5.14 12.34 27.88
N ALA A 311 4.94 12.60 29.18
CA ALA A 311 5.49 13.79 29.81
C ALA A 311 6.95 13.59 30.21
N SER A 312 7.73 14.67 30.08
CA SER A 312 9.09 14.78 30.60
C SER A 312 9.20 15.92 31.64
N GLY A 313 10.18 15.83 32.54
CA GLY A 313 10.45 16.86 33.55
C GLY A 313 9.28 17.10 34.52
N THR A 314 8.98 18.37 34.77
CA THR A 314 7.98 18.82 35.76
C THR A 314 6.54 18.41 35.42
N LEU A 315 6.20 18.31 34.12
CA LEU A 315 4.87 17.88 33.68
C LEU A 315 4.58 16.44 34.09
N ARG A 316 5.59 15.57 34.09
CA ARG A 316 5.46 14.18 34.52
C ARG A 316 5.18 14.09 36.00
N GLU A 317 5.85 14.91 36.81
CA GLU A 317 5.60 14.97 38.25
C GLU A 317 4.19 15.46 38.56
N GLU A 318 3.70 16.47 37.83
CA GLU A 318 2.33 16.96 37.98
C GLU A 318 1.31 15.86 37.67
N ALA A 319 1.46 15.19 36.53
CA ALA A 319 0.56 14.11 36.11
C ALA A 319 0.59 12.93 37.10
N ALA A 320 1.78 12.57 37.60
CA ALA A 320 1.94 11.49 38.58
C ALA A 320 1.32 11.84 39.94
N ARG A 321 1.46 13.08 40.42
CA ARG A 321 0.81 13.56 41.65
C ARG A 321 -0.71 13.52 41.51
N LYS A 322 -1.26 14.02 40.40
CA LYS A 322 -2.71 13.96 40.11
C LYS A 322 -3.23 12.51 40.11
N LEU A 323 -2.47 11.58 39.52
CA LEU A 323 -2.83 10.16 39.50
C LEU A 323 -2.86 9.55 40.92
N GLN A 324 -1.83 9.81 41.74
CA GLN A 324 -1.79 9.31 43.12
C GLN A 324 -2.96 9.83 43.97
N THR A 325 -3.32 11.10 43.84
CA THR A 325 -4.47 11.67 44.55
C THR A 325 -5.76 10.92 44.21
N LEU A 326 -6.00 10.63 42.93
CA LEU A 326 -7.20 9.88 42.50
C LEU A 326 -7.19 8.42 42.95
N GLU A 327 -6.03 7.78 43.04
CA GLU A 327 -5.90 6.41 43.55
C GLU A 327 -6.16 6.32 45.06
N GLN A 328 -5.85 7.37 45.82
CA GLN A 328 -6.18 7.45 47.24
C GLN A 328 -7.67 7.70 47.47
N THR A 329 -8.30 8.59 46.71
CA THR A 329 -9.74 8.88 46.82
C THR A 329 -10.60 7.66 46.50
N GLY A 330 -10.19 6.80 45.56
CA GLY A 330 -10.96 5.60 45.17
C GLY A 330 -10.90 4.43 46.15
N LYS A 331 -10.13 4.51 47.25
CA LYS A 331 -10.02 3.46 48.28
C LYS A 331 -10.87 3.72 49.53
N GLN A 332 -11.52 4.89 49.62
CA GLN A 332 -12.45 5.25 50.69
C GLN A 332 -13.87 4.91 50.27
#